data_AF-A0A1F6AAF5-F1
#
_entry.id   AF-A0A1F6AAF5-F1
#
_cell.length_a   1.000
_cell.length_b   1.000
_cell.length_c   1.000
_cell.angle_alpha   90.00
_cell.angle_beta   90.00
_cell.angle_gamma   90.00
#
_symmetry.space_group_name_H-M   'P 1'
#
loop_
_entity.id
_entity.type
_entity.pdbx_description
1 polymer ?
#
loop_
_entity_poly.entity_id
_entity_poly.type
_entity_poly.pdbx_seq_one_letter_code
_entity_poly.pdbx_strand_id
1 'polypeptide(L)'
;MSKIENPENRYLNLLQFILGILWLKSCYGKFISNDFIDNIAKTLIFFSSKNPVGWYKAFLVNTAIPYAHLFAELSRWGELTGGVLLVLTSVYSLYNYQSTISSLLAVIGLLIVMNLNFNFGLASYWTSPANETLNLLMFLVELIILIYQFKRILSIHSHD
;
A
#
# COMPACT_ATOMS: atom_id res chain seq x y z
N MET A 1 17.92 -29.19 5.22
CA MET A 1 16.92 -29.31 6.31
C MET A 1 16.12 -28.03 6.29
N SER A 2 14.87 -28.04 5.80
CA SER A 2 14.06 -26.82 5.75
C SER A 2 13.84 -26.34 7.17
N LYS A 3 14.30 -25.12 7.50
CA LYS A 3 13.88 -24.47 8.75
C LYS A 3 12.37 -24.29 8.62
N ILE A 4 11.61 -25.11 9.34
CA ILE A 4 10.16 -24.97 9.43
C ILE A 4 9.91 -23.56 9.93
N GLU A 5 9.23 -22.77 9.11
CA GLU A 5 8.80 -21.42 9.45
C GLU A 5 8.14 -21.44 10.83
N ASN A 6 8.61 -20.57 11.76
CA ASN A 6 7.97 -20.39 13.06
C ASN A 6 6.46 -20.12 12.80
N PRO A 7 5.53 -20.87 13.43
CA PRO A 7 4.10 -20.69 13.23
C PRO A 7 3.62 -19.24 13.38
N GLU A 8 4.31 -18.41 14.17
CA GLU A 8 4.03 -16.98 14.31
C GLU A 8 4.23 -16.19 13.00
N ASN A 9 5.24 -16.55 12.19
CA ASN A 9 5.54 -15.89 10.92
C ASN A 9 4.48 -16.18 9.85
N ARG A 10 3.79 -17.33 9.97
CA ARG A 10 2.69 -17.69 9.06
C ARG A 10 1.54 -16.70 9.16
N TYR A 11 1.22 -16.23 10.36
CA TYR A 11 0.15 -15.23 10.54
C TYR A 11 0.52 -13.88 9.90
N LEU A 12 1.77 -13.45 9.98
CA LEU A 12 2.23 -12.23 9.33
C LEU A 12 2.22 -12.36 7.80
N ASN A 13 2.57 -13.52 7.25
CA ASN A 13 2.42 -13.82 5.82
C ASN A 13 0.94 -13.83 5.38
N LEU A 14 0.04 -14.35 6.21
CA LEU A 14 -1.41 -14.32 5.94
C LEU A 14 -1.97 -12.89 6.00
N LEU A 15 -1.53 -12.07 6.95
CA LEU A 15 -1.89 -10.66 7.01
C LEU A 15 -1.39 -9.90 5.78
N GLN A 16 -0.17 -10.19 5.31
CA GLN A 16 0.32 -9.65 4.05
C GLN A 16 -0.53 -10.08 2.86
N PHE A 17 -0.95 -11.34 2.80
CA PHE A 17 -1.84 -11.82 1.75
C PHE A 17 -3.18 -11.05 1.77
N ILE A 18 -3.81 -10.94 2.95
CA ILE A 18 -5.07 -10.21 3.13
C ILE A 18 -4.90 -8.75 2.70
N LEU A 19 -3.83 -8.09 3.13
CA LEU A 19 -3.51 -6.72 2.74
C LEU A 19 -3.37 -6.58 1.22
N GLY A 20 -2.65 -7.51 0.58
CA GLY A 20 -2.54 -7.55 -0.88
C GLY A 20 -3.89 -7.68 -1.58
N ILE A 21 -4.79 -8.54 -1.08
CA ILE A 21 -6.15 -8.69 -1.60
C ILE A 21 -6.97 -7.40 -1.43
N LEU A 22 -6.84 -6.69 -0.31
CA LEU A 22 -7.52 -5.40 -0.10
C LEU A 22 -7.10 -4.35 -1.13
N TRP A 23 -5.79 -4.26 -1.42
CA TRP A 23 -5.27 -3.37 -2.45
C TRP A 23 -5.73 -3.76 -3.85
N LEU A 24 -5.74 -5.06 -4.19
CA LEU A 24 -6.30 -5.54 -5.46
C LEU A 24 -7.80 -5.25 -5.58
N LYS A 25 -8.55 -5.36 -4.49
CA LYS A 25 -9.98 -5.02 -4.46
C LYS A 25 -10.21 -3.53 -4.69
N SER A 26 -9.39 -2.65 -4.09
CA SER A 26 -9.42 -1.20 -4.35
C SER A 26 -9.14 -0.90 -5.82
N CYS A 27 -8.11 -1.55 -6.36
CA CYS A 27 -7.67 -1.38 -7.74
C CYS A 27 -8.71 -1.85 -8.77
N TYR A 28 -9.38 -2.97 -8.51
CA TYR A 28 -10.34 -3.60 -9.43
C TYR A 28 -11.40 -2.62 -9.93
N GLY A 29 -11.99 -1.82 -9.02
CA GLY A 29 -13.01 -0.83 -9.40
C GLY A 29 -12.47 0.26 -10.34
N LYS A 30 -11.19 0.62 -10.19
CA LYS A 30 -10.54 1.69 -10.97
C LYS A 30 -10.17 1.30 -12.41
N PHE A 31 -10.14 0.00 -12.70
CA PHE A 31 -9.89 -0.51 -14.05
C PHE A 31 -11.17 -0.84 -14.81
N ILE A 32 -12.26 -1.13 -14.10
CA ILE A 32 -13.48 -1.65 -14.74
C ILE A 32 -14.45 -0.53 -15.10
N SER A 33 -14.42 0.59 -14.40
CA SER A 33 -15.14 1.79 -14.81
C SER A 33 -14.18 2.95 -15.05
N ASN A 34 -14.53 3.79 -16.03
CA ASN A 34 -13.84 5.06 -16.27
C ASN A 34 -14.16 6.10 -15.18
N ASP A 35 -15.13 5.82 -14.30
CA ASP A 35 -15.59 6.75 -13.26
C ASP A 35 -14.44 7.26 -12.39
N PHE A 36 -13.46 6.42 -12.08
CA PHE A 36 -12.31 6.83 -11.28
C PHE A 36 -11.48 7.91 -12.00
N ILE A 37 -11.11 7.66 -13.26
CA ILE A 37 -10.32 8.61 -14.06
C ILE A 37 -11.12 9.90 -14.28
N ASP A 38 -12.41 9.79 -14.60
CA ASP A 38 -13.26 10.93 -14.95
C ASP A 38 -13.57 11.82 -13.74
N ASN A 39 -13.58 11.26 -12.52
CA ASN A 39 -13.96 12.00 -11.31
C ASN A 39 -12.80 12.31 -10.36
N ILE A 40 -11.58 11.83 -10.62
CA ILE A 40 -10.44 12.06 -9.72
C ILE A 40 -10.16 13.54 -9.48
N ALA A 41 -10.28 14.40 -10.51
CA ALA A 41 -10.10 15.84 -10.37
C ALA A 41 -11.11 16.45 -9.38
N LYS A 42 -12.38 16.02 -9.42
CA LYS A 42 -13.42 16.47 -8.48
C LYS A 42 -13.09 16.02 -7.05
N THR A 43 -12.62 14.78 -6.89
CA THR A 43 -12.18 14.25 -5.59
C THR A 43 -11.00 15.04 -5.02
N LEU A 44 -10.00 15.36 -5.84
CA LEU A 44 -8.84 16.16 -5.41
C LEU A 44 -9.23 17.61 -5.07
N ILE A 45 -10.15 18.21 -5.82
CA ILE A 45 -10.73 19.53 -5.50
C ILE A 45 -11.42 19.47 -4.13
N PHE A 46 -12.25 18.47 -3.89
CA PHE A 46 -12.89 18.25 -2.59
C PHE A 46 -11.84 18.12 -1.47
N PHE A 47 -10.83 17.26 -1.65
CA PHE A 47 -9.75 17.07 -0.68
C PHE A 47 -8.94 18.34 -0.40
N SER A 48 -8.78 19.24 -1.38
CA SER A 48 -8.08 20.51 -1.18
C SER A 48 -8.92 21.58 -0.46
N SER A 49 -10.25 21.49 -0.52
CA SER A 49 -11.15 22.58 -0.12
C SER A 49 -10.96 23.03 1.33
N LYS A 50 -10.91 22.06 2.27
CA LYS A 50 -10.76 22.30 3.71
C LYS A 50 -9.60 21.52 4.34
N ASN A 51 -8.59 21.15 3.54
CA ASN A 51 -7.43 20.44 4.07
C ASN A 51 -6.67 21.29 5.09
N PRO A 52 -6.47 20.82 6.33
CA PRO A 52 -5.74 21.58 7.36
C PRO A 52 -4.22 21.60 7.11
N VAL A 53 -3.68 20.66 6.32
CA VAL A 53 -2.26 20.54 6.04
C VAL A 53 -1.88 21.50 4.91
N GLY A 54 -1.45 22.72 5.26
CA GLY A 54 -1.24 23.82 4.31
C GLY A 54 -0.32 23.49 3.13
N TRP A 55 0.81 22.83 3.38
CA TRP A 55 1.76 22.45 2.32
C TRP A 55 1.17 21.38 1.37
N TYR A 56 0.40 20.44 1.92
CA TYR A 56 -0.22 19.37 1.12
C TYR A 56 -1.41 19.90 0.33
N LYS A 57 -2.19 20.82 0.92
CA LYS A 57 -3.20 21.59 0.19
C LYS A 57 -2.58 22.32 -1.01
N ALA A 58 -1.45 22.99 -0.81
CA ALA A 58 -0.75 23.67 -1.90
C ALA A 58 -0.27 22.68 -2.98
N PHE A 59 0.24 21.50 -2.61
CA PHE A 59 0.56 20.43 -3.54
C PHE A 59 -0.67 19.96 -4.34
N LEU A 60 -1.81 19.76 -3.67
CA LEU A 60 -3.05 19.38 -4.34
C LEU A 60 -3.48 20.42 -5.38
N VAL A 61 -3.49 21.70 -5.01
CA VAL A 61 -3.94 22.81 -5.87
C VAL A 61 -2.98 23.08 -7.03
N ASN A 62 -1.67 23.11 -6.76
CA ASN A 62 -0.68 23.56 -7.72
C ASN A 62 -0.10 22.42 -8.58
N THR A 63 -0.24 21.17 -8.14
CA THR A 63 0.37 20.00 -8.81
C THR A 63 -0.65 18.90 -9.07
N ALA A 64 -1.31 18.36 -8.03
CA ALA A 64 -2.12 17.15 -8.22
C ALA A 64 -3.36 17.39 -9.09
N ILE A 65 -4.09 18.49 -8.87
CA ILE A 65 -5.31 18.83 -9.64
C ILE A 65 -4.98 19.13 -11.11
N PRO A 66 -3.98 19.96 -11.46
CA PRO A 66 -3.59 20.18 -12.86
C PRO A 66 -3.19 18.90 -13.60
N TYR A 67 -2.60 17.93 -12.90
CA TYR A 67 -2.16 16.64 -13.46
C TYR A 67 -3.03 15.47 -12.97
N ALA A 68 -4.32 15.69 -12.72
CA ALA A 68 -5.19 14.72 -12.08
C ALA A 68 -5.21 13.35 -12.79
N HIS A 69 -5.20 13.33 -14.12
CA HIS A 69 -5.13 12.09 -14.89
C HIS A 69 -3.84 11.29 -14.63
N LEU A 70 -2.69 11.97 -14.55
CA LEU A 70 -1.41 11.32 -14.22
C LEU A 70 -1.46 10.70 -12.82
N PHE A 71 -1.95 11.46 -11.82
CA PHE A 71 -2.07 10.94 -10.46
C PHE A 71 -3.09 9.80 -10.35
N ALA A 72 -4.14 9.81 -11.18
CA ALA A 72 -5.08 8.71 -11.26
C ALA A 72 -4.42 7.44 -11.80
N GLU A 73 -3.66 7.55 -12.89
CA GLU A 73 -2.89 6.42 -13.45
C GLU A 73 -1.84 5.90 -12.46
N LEU A 74 -1.05 6.79 -11.85
CA LEU A 74 -0.07 6.41 -10.83
C LEU A 74 -0.72 5.71 -9.64
N SER A 75 -1.88 6.20 -9.18
CA SER A 75 -2.62 5.56 -8.09
C SER A 75 -3.09 4.18 -8.52
N ARG A 76 -3.78 4.07 -9.65
CA ARG A 76 -4.36 2.82 -10.13
C ARG A 76 -3.29 1.75 -10.39
N TRP A 77 -2.20 2.10 -11.08
CA TRP A 77 -1.09 1.18 -11.32
C TRP A 77 -0.32 0.85 -10.05
N GLY A 78 -0.13 1.83 -9.15
CA GLY A 78 0.51 1.59 -7.86
C GLY A 78 -0.26 0.59 -7.00
N GLU A 79 -1.59 0.70 -6.94
CA GLU A 79 -2.44 -0.26 -6.22
C GLU A 79 -2.35 -1.66 -6.81
N LEU A 80 -2.35 -1.76 -8.14
CA LEU A 80 -2.21 -3.04 -8.83
C LEU A 80 -0.84 -3.67 -8.53
N THR A 81 0.23 -2.94 -8.80
CA THR A 81 1.61 -3.43 -8.64
C THR A 81 1.89 -3.78 -7.19
N GLY A 82 1.52 -2.91 -6.25
CA GLY A 82 1.65 -3.17 -4.82
C GLY A 82 0.87 -4.41 -4.39
N GLY A 83 -0.42 -4.48 -4.71
CA GLY A 83 -1.28 -5.62 -4.38
C GLY A 83 -0.77 -6.94 -4.95
N VAL A 84 -0.36 -6.97 -6.22
CA VAL A 84 0.20 -8.17 -6.88
C VAL A 84 1.49 -8.61 -6.18
N LEU A 85 2.41 -7.69 -5.90
CA LEU A 85 3.67 -8.02 -5.21
C LEU A 85 3.39 -8.63 -3.83
N LEU A 86 2.49 -8.04 -3.04
CA LEU A 86 2.15 -8.55 -1.70
C LEU A 86 1.55 -9.96 -1.77
N VAL A 87 0.59 -10.19 -2.68
CA VAL A 87 -0.03 -11.51 -2.86
C VAL A 87 0.99 -12.54 -3.32
N LEU A 88 1.71 -12.28 -4.41
CA LEU A 88 2.64 -13.26 -4.97
C LEU A 88 3.77 -13.61 -3.99
N THR A 89 4.32 -12.61 -3.30
CA THR A 89 5.41 -12.86 -2.34
C THR A 89 4.92 -13.56 -1.08
N SER A 90 3.69 -13.30 -0.61
CA SER A 90 3.09 -14.05 0.51
C SER A 90 2.88 -15.53 0.15
N VAL A 91 2.32 -15.82 -1.04
CA VAL A 91 2.09 -17.20 -1.51
C VAL A 91 3.42 -17.92 -1.75
N TYR A 92 4.36 -17.26 -2.40
CA TYR A 92 5.69 -17.83 -2.63
C TYR A 92 6.43 -18.14 -1.32
N SER A 93 6.27 -17.29 -0.30
CA SER A 93 6.89 -17.49 1.02
C SER A 93 6.40 -18.74 1.75
N LEU A 94 5.20 -19.25 1.41
CA LEU A 94 4.70 -20.53 1.96
C LEU A 94 5.53 -21.73 1.47
N TYR A 95 6.13 -21.63 0.28
CA TYR A 95 6.95 -22.69 -0.32
C TYR A 95 8.44 -22.46 -0.09
N ASN A 96 8.89 -21.21 -0.17
CA ASN A 96 10.30 -20.85 -0.03
C ASN A 96 10.49 -19.66 0.91
N TYR A 97 10.39 -19.96 2.21
CA TYR A 97 10.52 -18.97 3.27
C TYR A 97 11.89 -18.26 3.31
N GLN A 98 12.96 -18.89 2.81
CA GLN A 98 14.32 -18.31 2.88
C GLN A 98 14.68 -17.43 1.68
N SER A 99 13.73 -17.13 0.78
CA SER A 99 14.02 -16.30 -0.39
C SER A 99 14.15 -14.82 -0.05
N THR A 100 15.38 -14.31 -0.06
CA THR A 100 15.69 -12.88 0.06
C THR A 100 15.00 -12.06 -1.04
N ILE A 101 14.95 -12.56 -2.27
CA ILE A 101 14.30 -11.87 -3.40
C ILE A 101 12.81 -11.70 -3.13
N SER A 102 12.14 -12.74 -2.60
CA SER A 102 10.72 -12.66 -2.25
C SER A 102 10.46 -11.58 -1.19
N SER A 103 11.29 -11.52 -0.14
CA SER A 103 11.17 -10.48 0.88
C SER A 103 11.47 -9.08 0.36
N LEU A 104 12.45 -8.91 -0.53
CA LEU A 104 12.74 -7.61 -1.17
C LEU A 104 11.57 -7.13 -2.03
N LEU A 105 10.97 -8.02 -2.82
CA LEU A 105 9.78 -7.71 -3.61
C LEU A 105 8.58 -7.37 -2.72
N ALA A 106 8.43 -8.04 -1.57
CA ALA A 106 7.40 -7.71 -0.59
C ALA A 106 7.62 -6.30 -0.01
N VAL A 107 8.87 -5.95 0.34
CA VAL A 107 9.25 -4.61 0.79
C VAL A 107 8.91 -3.56 -0.26
N ILE A 108 9.24 -3.79 -1.54
CA ILE A 108 8.89 -2.87 -2.63
C ILE A 108 7.36 -2.70 -2.72
N GLY A 109 6.60 -3.80 -2.69
CA GLY A 109 5.14 -3.76 -2.69
C GLY A 109 4.58 -2.95 -1.52
N LEU A 110 5.11 -3.16 -0.31
CA LEU A 110 4.75 -2.41 0.90
C LEU A 110 5.04 -0.92 0.76
N LEU A 111 6.22 -0.55 0.28
CA LEU A 111 6.58 0.86 0.11
C LEU A 111 5.67 1.57 -0.90
N ILE A 112 5.28 0.89 -1.98
CA ILE A 112 4.31 1.42 -2.95
C ILE A 112 2.97 1.69 -2.27
N VAL A 113 2.40 0.68 -1.59
CA VAL A 113 1.07 0.83 -1.00
C VAL A 113 1.06 1.77 0.21
N MET A 114 2.11 1.77 1.02
CA MET A 114 2.28 2.71 2.13
C MET A 114 2.36 4.14 1.63
N ASN A 115 3.07 4.39 0.52
CA ASN A 115 3.11 5.72 -0.08
C ASN A 115 1.73 6.16 -0.57
N LEU A 116 0.96 5.27 -1.21
CA LEU A 116 -0.42 5.57 -1.62
C LEU A 116 -1.32 5.86 -0.41
N ASN A 117 -1.24 5.02 0.62
CA ASN A 117 -1.98 5.14 1.86
C ASN A 117 -1.66 6.45 2.58
N PHE A 118 -0.38 6.82 2.65
CA PHE A 118 0.07 8.07 3.26
C PHE A 118 -0.45 9.30 2.51
N ASN A 119 -0.34 9.33 1.18
CA ASN A 119 -0.86 10.44 0.37
C ASN A 119 -2.39 10.54 0.46
N PHE A 120 -3.10 9.41 0.49
CA PHE A 120 -4.53 9.39 0.72
C PHE A 120 -4.88 9.96 2.10
N GLY A 121 -4.17 9.53 3.15
CA GLY A 121 -4.32 10.01 4.51
C GLY A 121 -4.17 11.53 4.62
N LEU A 122 -3.08 12.08 4.08
CA LEU A 122 -2.87 13.53 4.02
C LEU A 122 -3.98 14.27 3.26
N ALA A 123 -4.56 13.66 2.23
CA ALA A 123 -5.63 14.25 1.44
C ALA A 123 -6.98 14.24 2.20
N SER A 124 -7.27 13.14 2.90
CA SER A 124 -8.63 12.81 3.33
C SER A 124 -8.85 12.69 4.83
N TYR A 125 -7.81 12.72 5.69
CA TYR A 125 -7.98 12.48 7.14
C TYR A 125 -9.03 13.41 7.77
N TRP A 126 -9.08 14.66 7.34
CA TRP A 126 -10.00 15.68 7.85
C TRP A 126 -11.47 15.46 7.42
N THR A 127 -11.74 14.55 6.48
CA THR A 127 -13.08 14.38 5.88
C THR A 127 -14.03 13.60 6.78
N SER A 128 -13.52 12.67 7.59
CA SER A 128 -14.27 11.99 8.64
C SER A 128 -13.32 11.27 9.61
N PRO A 129 -13.70 11.11 10.90
CA PRO A 129 -12.93 10.31 11.85
C PRO A 129 -12.75 8.84 11.42
N ALA A 130 -13.71 8.29 10.69
CA ALA A 130 -13.63 6.93 10.15
C ALA A 130 -12.52 6.80 9.10
N ASN A 131 -12.41 7.77 8.18
CA ASN A 131 -11.36 7.77 7.16
C ASN A 131 -9.97 7.89 7.79
N GLU A 132 -9.81 8.79 8.78
CA GLU A 132 -8.57 8.92 9.55
C GLU A 132 -8.19 7.60 10.23
N THR A 133 -9.13 7.00 10.97
CA THR A 133 -8.86 5.80 11.76
C THR A 133 -8.53 4.60 10.86
N LEU A 134 -9.26 4.41 9.76
CA LEU A 134 -9.00 3.32 8.81
C LEU A 134 -7.64 3.50 8.10
N ASN A 135 -7.31 4.71 7.69
CA ASN A 135 -6.03 5.02 7.06
C ASN A 135 -4.86 4.73 8.01
N LEU A 136 -4.96 5.20 9.26
CA LEU A 136 -3.97 4.94 10.30
C LEU A 136 -3.82 3.43 10.58
N LEU A 137 -4.94 2.72 10.72
CA LEU A 137 -4.93 1.27 10.93
C LEU A 137 -4.21 0.55 9.78
N MET A 138 -4.56 0.86 8.53
CA MET A 138 -3.92 0.27 7.37
C MET A 138 -2.42 0.57 7.36
N PHE A 139 -2.02 1.81 7.63
CA PHE A 139 -0.62 2.21 7.64
C PHE A 139 0.19 1.49 8.72
N LEU A 140 -0.39 1.30 9.91
CA LEU A 140 0.25 0.56 11.00
C LEU A 140 0.40 -0.93 10.69
N VAL A 141 -0.61 -1.55 10.07
CA VAL A 141 -0.52 -2.95 9.62
C VAL A 141 0.57 -3.11 8.56
N GLU A 142 0.62 -2.20 7.59
CA GLU A 142 1.67 -2.16 6.57
C GLU A 142 3.07 -2.03 7.19
N LEU A 143 3.23 -1.13 8.18
CA LEU A 143 4.49 -0.94 8.90
C LEU A 143 4.93 -2.20 9.66
N ILE A 144 3.99 -2.90 10.31
CA ILE A 144 4.28 -4.17 11.01
C ILE A 144 4.82 -5.21 10.03
N ILE A 145 4.17 -5.36 8.87
CA ILE A 145 4.60 -6.31 7.83
C ILE A 145 5.95 -5.88 7.23
N LEU A 146 6.19 -4.57 7.07
CA LEU A 146 7.46 -4.04 6.57
C LEU A 146 8.62 -4.39 7.50
N ILE A 147 8.45 -4.15 8.80
CA ILE A 147 9.44 -4.52 9.83
C ILE A 147 9.68 -6.04 9.82
N TYR A 148 8.61 -6.83 9.68
CA TYR A 148 8.72 -8.28 9.56
C TYR A 148 9.56 -8.71 8.34
N GLN A 149 9.33 -8.13 7.16
CA GLN A 149 10.11 -8.47 5.97
C GLN A 149 11.58 -8.06 6.10
N PHE A 150 11.87 -6.90 6.69
CA PHE A 150 13.25 -6.51 6.99
C PHE A 150 13.94 -7.48 7.97
N LYS A 151 13.26 -7.86 9.05
CA LYS A 151 13.79 -8.86 10.01
C LYS A 151 14.06 -10.19 9.32
N ARG A 152 13.16 -10.62 8.42
CA ARG A 152 13.34 -11.84 7.64
C ARG A 152 14.57 -11.78 6.74
N ILE A 153 14.79 -10.67 6.02
CA ILE A 153 16.00 -10.46 5.21
C ILE A 153 17.26 -10.57 6.07
N LEU A 154 17.30 -9.87 7.21
CA LEU A 154 18.45 -9.92 8.12
C LEU A 154 18.71 -11.34 8.66
N SER A 155 17.64 -12.08 8.99
CA SER A 155 17.76 -13.44 9.51
C SER A 155 18.36 -14.42 8.49
N ILE A 156 18.06 -14.26 7.19
CA ILE A 156 18.60 -15.11 6.14
C ILE A 156 20.13 -14.91 6.06
N HIS A 157 20.59 -13.65 6.00
CA HIS A 157 22.02 -13.33 5.91
C HIS A 157 22.82 -13.67 7.17
N SER A 158 22.19 -13.72 8.35
CA SER A 158 22.87 -14.13 9.59
C SER A 158 23.23 -15.62 9.66
N HIS A 159 22.80 -16.40 8.67
CA HIS A 159 23.00 -17.84 8.58
C HIS A 159 23.80 -18.28 7.35
N ASP A 160 24.31 -17.33 6.57
CA ASP A 160 25.31 -17.52 5.51
C ASP A 160 26.73 -17.30 6.05
#